data_AF-A0A2D6MFK6-F1
#
_entry.id   AF-A0A2D6MFK6-F1
#
_cell.length_a   1.000
_cell.length_b   1.000
_cell.length_c   1.000
_cell.angle_alpha   90.00
_cell.angle_beta   90.00
_cell.angle_gamma   90.00
#
_symmetry.space_group_name_H-M   'P 1'
#
loop_
_entity.id
_entity.type
_entity.pdbx_description
1 polymer ?
#
loop_
_entity_poly.entity_id
_entity_poly.type
_entity_poly.pdbx_seq_one_letter_code
_entity_poly.pdbx_strand_id
1 'polypeptide(L)'
;MNDLIVMTDELPAVPNDWDYDNSVKKTKTFFYKWKNLTNEILEELWIAREMLSKPGVRTDLTSEQKFQGWDNYCEEIGTSRQVVNRWLQKTYKSNEIKEPYQPEFDVNEDIETDHQCPSCGYEW
;
A
#
# COMPACT_ATOMS: atom_id res chain seq x y z
N MET A 1 -17.51 2.04 14.72
CA MET A 1 -17.26 3.19 13.83
C MET A 1 -16.00 2.85 13.07
N ASN A 2 -16.17 2.30 11.87
CA ASN A 2 -15.05 2.08 10.96
C ASN A 2 -14.94 3.38 10.16
N ASP A 3 -13.91 4.17 10.44
CA ASP A 3 -13.63 5.35 9.62
C ASP A 3 -13.39 4.88 8.18
N LEU A 4 -14.34 5.24 7.32
CA LEU A 4 -14.26 5.08 5.88
C LEU A 4 -13.07 5.91 5.40
N ILE A 5 -11.98 5.21 5.09
CA ILE A 5 -10.90 5.76 4.28
C ILE A 5 -11.54 6.04 2.92
N VAL A 6 -11.86 7.31 2.65
CA VAL A 6 -12.21 7.78 1.30
C VAL A 6 -10.92 7.63 0.49
N MET A 7 -10.81 6.51 -0.21
CA MET A 7 -9.76 6.27 -1.20
C MET A 7 -10.10 7.17 -2.38
N THR A 8 -9.39 8.27 -2.52
CA THR A 8 -9.49 9.14 -3.68
C THR A 8 -8.78 8.45 -4.85
N ASP A 9 -9.50 8.24 -5.96
CA ASP A 9 -8.96 7.66 -7.20
C ASP A 9 -7.92 8.54 -7.91
N GLU A 10 -7.74 9.79 -7.45
CA GLU A 10 -6.82 10.75 -8.04
C GLU A 10 -5.44 10.70 -7.37
N LEU A 11 -4.41 10.47 -8.17
CA LEU A 11 -3.01 10.56 -7.72
C LEU A 11 -2.66 12.01 -7.41
N PRO A 12 -2.00 12.29 -6.28
CA PRO A 12 -1.65 13.66 -5.92
C PRO A 12 -0.58 14.21 -6.88
N ALA A 13 -0.75 15.47 -7.27
CA ALA A 13 0.19 16.16 -8.14
C ALA A 13 1.50 16.43 -7.40
N VAL A 14 2.63 16.15 -8.06
CA VAL A 14 3.96 16.36 -7.49
C VAL A 14 4.41 17.81 -7.74
N PRO A 15 4.56 18.65 -6.70
CA PRO A 15 5.06 20.01 -6.86
C PRO A 15 6.55 20.02 -7.25
N ASN A 16 6.96 21.01 -8.05
CA ASN A 16 8.36 21.18 -8.45
C ASN A 16 9.24 21.72 -7.30
N ASP A 17 8.69 22.57 -6.43
CA ASP A 17 9.39 23.21 -5.30
C ASP A 17 9.28 22.38 -4.01
N TRP A 18 9.33 21.06 -4.11
CA TRP A 18 9.24 20.18 -2.95
C TRP A 18 10.52 20.24 -2.09
N ASP A 19 10.34 20.46 -0.78
CA ASP A 19 11.43 20.58 0.20
C ASP A 19 11.49 19.36 1.12
N TYR A 20 12.64 18.67 1.12
CA TYR A 20 12.87 17.45 1.89
C TYR A 20 12.71 17.67 3.40
N ASP A 21 13.36 18.69 3.96
CA ASP A 21 13.40 18.91 5.41
C ASP A 21 12.02 19.29 5.95
N ASN A 22 11.26 20.08 5.20
CA ASN A 22 9.89 20.45 5.54
C ASN A 22 8.97 19.23 5.48
N SER A 23 9.11 18.39 4.44
CA SER A 23 8.35 17.15 4.32
C SER A 23 8.62 16.19 5.48
N VAL A 24 9.89 15.97 5.84
CA VAL A 24 10.26 15.13 6.99
C VAL A 24 9.67 15.67 8.29
N LYS A 25 9.80 16.98 8.56
CA LYS A 25 9.24 17.60 9.77
C LYS A 25 7.72 17.44 9.86
N LYS A 26 7.02 17.67 8.75
CA LYS A 26 5.56 17.51 8.66
C LYS A 26 5.18 16.07 8.97
N THR A 27 5.71 15.11 8.21
CA THR A 27 5.41 13.68 8.32
C THR A 27 5.76 13.12 9.70
N LYS A 28 6.95 13.44 10.23
CA LYS A 28 7.42 12.98 11.55
C LYS A 28 6.55 13.48 12.69
N THR A 29 6.09 14.73 12.63
CA THR A 29 5.19 15.30 13.64
C THR A 29 3.89 14.51 13.72
N PHE A 30 3.38 14.04 12.58
CA PHE A 30 2.17 13.23 12.55
C PHE A 30 2.36 11.83 13.12
N PHE A 31 3.43 11.14 12.76
CA PHE A 31 3.74 9.81 13.31
C PHE A 31 3.88 9.85 14.84
N TYR A 32 4.50 10.90 15.37
CA TYR A 32 4.70 11.06 16.81
C TYR A 32 3.41 11.42 17.56
N LYS A 33 2.59 12.34 17.02
CA LYS A 33 1.42 12.88 17.74
C LYS A 33 0.15 12.06 17.58
N TRP A 34 -0.11 11.50 16.39
CA TRP A 34 -1.46 11.04 16.05
C TRP A 34 -1.57 9.52 15.94
N LYS A 35 -0.47 8.79 15.74
CA LYS A 35 -0.43 7.33 15.44
C LYS A 35 -1.40 6.87 14.33
N ASN A 36 -2.04 7.80 13.63
CA ASN A 36 -3.08 7.59 12.65
C ASN A 36 -2.59 8.13 11.31
N LEU A 37 -2.86 7.35 10.26
CA LEU A 37 -2.48 7.68 8.89
C LEU A 37 -3.64 8.46 8.25
N THR A 38 -3.47 9.77 8.06
CA THR A 38 -4.46 10.63 7.40
C THR A 38 -4.18 10.71 5.89
N ASN A 39 -5.18 11.10 5.10
CA ASN A 39 -5.03 11.28 3.64
C ASN A 39 -3.94 12.31 3.31
N GLU A 40 -3.85 13.41 4.06
CA GLU A 40 -2.80 14.43 3.87
C GLU A 40 -1.37 13.86 4.01
N ILE A 41 -1.17 12.89 4.90
CA ILE A 41 0.14 12.23 5.08
C ILE A 41 0.39 11.25 3.94
N LEU A 42 -0.63 10.50 3.52
CA LEU A 42 -0.53 9.59 2.38
C LEU A 42 -0.15 10.33 1.10
N GLU A 43 -0.72 11.51 0.89
CA GLU A 43 -0.39 12.39 -0.24
C GLU A 43 1.05 12.89 -0.15
N GLU A 44 1.46 13.39 1.03
CA GLU A 44 2.84 13.84 1.26
C GLU A 44 3.85 12.69 1.06
N LEU A 45 3.55 11.49 1.55
CA LEU A 45 4.37 10.29 1.37
C LEU A 45 4.45 9.88 -0.11
N TRP A 46 3.36 10.03 -0.87
CA TRP A 46 3.36 9.77 -2.31
C TRP A 46 4.27 10.77 -3.05
N ILE A 47 4.11 12.06 -2.77
CA ILE A 47 4.93 13.12 -3.35
C ILE A 47 6.41 12.90 -3.03
N ALA A 48 6.74 12.63 -1.76
CA ALA A 48 8.10 12.37 -1.32
C ALA A 48 8.70 11.15 -2.04
N ARG A 49 7.93 10.07 -2.19
CA ARG A 49 8.35 8.89 -2.94
C ARG A 49 8.64 9.22 -4.40
N GLU A 50 7.76 9.95 -5.07
CA GLU A 50 7.94 10.31 -6.48
C GLU A 50 9.13 11.25 -6.69
N MET A 51 9.39 12.17 -5.77
CA MET A 51 10.56 13.05 -5.83
C MET A 51 11.87 12.31 -5.61
N LEU A 52 11.90 11.39 -4.64
CA LEU A 52 13.10 10.64 -4.25
C LEU A 52 13.35 9.36 -5.06
N SER A 53 12.34 8.88 -5.81
CA SER A 53 12.46 7.75 -6.72
C SER A 53 12.98 8.15 -8.10
N LYS A 54 13.10 9.45 -8.40
CA LYS A 54 13.70 9.93 -9.66
C LYS A 54 15.18 9.54 -9.68
N PRO A 55 15.67 8.86 -10.73
CA PRO A 55 17.08 8.52 -10.86
C PRO A 55 17.87 9.81 -11.15
N GLY A 56 18.37 10.45 -10.10
CA GLY A 56 19.07 11.72 -10.19
C GLY A 56 20.34 11.72 -9.35
N VAL A 57 21.47 11.75 -10.05
CA VAL A 57 22.84 11.96 -9.57
C VAL A 57 23.56 10.68 -9.09
N ARG A 58 24.50 10.22 -9.92
CA ARG A 58 25.59 9.32 -9.52
C ARG A 58 26.42 10.02 -8.45
N THR A 59 26.48 9.44 -7.26
CA THR A 59 27.20 9.98 -6.10
C THR A 59 28.67 9.60 -6.07
N ASP A 60 29.19 8.87 -7.07
CA ASP A 60 30.60 8.45 -7.07
C ASP A 60 31.59 9.61 -7.32
N LEU A 61 31.10 10.80 -7.67
CA LEU A 61 31.95 11.96 -7.99
C LEU A 61 32.13 12.97 -6.84
N THR A 62 31.35 12.92 -5.76
CA THR A 62 31.47 13.86 -4.63
C THR A 62 31.15 13.20 -3.29
N SER A 63 32.20 12.87 -2.54
CA SER A 63 32.18 12.13 -1.26
C SER A 63 31.52 12.85 -0.06
N GLU A 64 30.94 14.04 -0.24
CA GLU A 64 30.35 14.83 0.85
C GLU A 64 28.83 15.01 0.74
N GLN A 65 28.21 14.64 -0.38
CA GLN A 65 26.76 14.76 -0.55
C GLN A 65 26.07 13.50 -0.05
N LYS A 66 25.55 13.58 1.18
CA LYS A 66 24.72 12.53 1.79
C LYS A 66 23.50 12.30 0.88
N PHE A 67 23.44 11.16 0.21
CA PHE A 67 22.33 10.83 -0.67
C PHE A 67 21.04 10.74 0.16
N GLN A 68 20.12 11.65 -0.09
CA GLN A 68 18.78 11.63 0.50
C GLN A 68 17.91 10.69 -0.34
N GLY A 69 18.09 9.39 -0.15
CA GLY A 69 17.29 8.37 -0.82
C GLY A 69 15.92 8.18 -0.15
N TRP A 70 15.01 7.52 -0.86
CA TRP A 70 13.70 7.13 -0.31
C TRP A 70 13.81 6.30 0.97
N ASP A 71 14.82 5.42 1.05
CA ASP A 71 15.11 4.64 2.26
C ASP A 71 15.48 5.53 3.44
N ASN A 72 16.40 6.49 3.26
CA ASN A 72 16.78 7.46 4.29
C ASN A 72 15.59 8.29 4.77
N TYR A 73 14.75 8.77 3.84
CA TYR A 73 13.54 9.53 4.18
C TYR A 73 12.63 8.73 5.10
N CYS A 74 12.40 7.46 4.78
CA CYS A 74 11.57 6.57 5.59
C CYS A 74 12.16 6.37 7.01
N GLU A 75 13.47 6.18 7.11
CA GLU A 75 14.16 6.07 8.40
C GLU A 75 14.04 7.36 9.23
N GLU A 76 14.19 8.53 8.61
CA GLU A 76 14.13 9.82 9.30
C GLU A 76 12.76 10.15 9.90
N ILE A 77 11.68 9.74 9.22
CA ILE A 77 10.30 9.86 9.72
C ILE A 77 9.96 8.76 10.74
N GLY A 78 10.81 7.74 10.91
CA GLY A 78 10.68 6.70 11.93
C GLY A 78 9.88 5.48 11.49
N THR A 79 9.86 5.14 10.20
CA THR A 79 9.16 3.96 9.67
C THR A 79 10.05 3.19 8.68
N SER A 80 9.60 2.00 8.27
CA SER A 80 10.29 1.26 7.21
C SER A 80 9.69 1.56 5.84
N ARG A 81 10.55 1.58 4.81
CA ARG A 81 10.13 1.69 3.41
C ARG A 81 9.05 0.66 3.06
N GLN A 82 9.15 -0.56 3.57
CA GLN A 82 8.19 -1.63 3.30
C GLN A 82 6.79 -1.29 3.81
N VAL A 83 6.70 -0.72 5.01
CA VAL A 83 5.43 -0.32 5.62
C VAL A 83 4.81 0.83 4.82
N VAL A 84 5.59 1.85 4.48
CA VAL A 84 5.10 2.98 3.68
C VAL A 84 4.64 2.53 2.30
N ASN A 85 5.42 1.68 1.62
CA ASN A 85 5.03 1.14 0.32
C ASN A 85 3.74 0.33 0.39
N ARG A 86 3.52 -0.46 1.47
CA ARG A 86 2.24 -1.17 1.66
C ARG A 86 1.07 -0.21 1.82
N TRP A 87 1.25 0.88 2.56
CA TRP A 87 0.22 1.91 2.69
C TRP A 87 -0.09 2.59 1.36
N LEU A 88 0.93 3.06 0.65
CA LEU A 88 0.77 3.69 -0.66
C LEU A 88 0.16 2.73 -1.69
N GLN A 89 0.51 1.44 -1.66
CA GLN A 89 -0.10 0.43 -2.52
C GLN A 89 -1.58 0.21 -2.17
N LYS A 90 -1.94 0.19 -0.90
CA LYS A 90 -3.35 0.05 -0.49
C LYS A 90 -4.19 1.26 -0.89
N THR A 91 -3.60 2.46 -0.85
CA THR A 91 -4.31 3.72 -1.11
C THR A 91 -4.41 4.04 -2.59
N TYR A 92 -3.30 3.90 -3.34
CA TYR A 92 -3.19 4.42 -4.71
C TYR A 92 -3.08 3.33 -5.78
N LYS A 93 -2.88 2.08 -5.40
CA LYS A 93 -2.97 0.96 -6.33
C LYS A 93 -4.41 0.48 -6.26
N SER A 94 -5.15 0.69 -7.35
CA SER A 94 -6.38 -0.06 -7.60
C SER A 94 -6.01 -1.53 -7.59
N ASN A 95 -6.16 -2.18 -6.44
CA ASN A 95 -6.24 -3.62 -6.43
C ASN A 95 -7.60 -3.90 -7.05
N GLU A 96 -7.63 -4.15 -8.36
CA GLU A 96 -8.64 -5.02 -8.92
C GLU A 96 -8.65 -6.24 -8.00
N ILE A 97 -9.68 -6.34 -7.17
CA ILE A 97 -9.95 -7.56 -6.42
C ILE A 97 -10.24 -8.56 -7.51
N LYS A 98 -9.22 -9.32 -7.95
CA LYS A 98 -9.45 -10.48 -8.77
C LYS A 98 -10.33 -11.38 -7.91
N GLU A 99 -11.58 -11.55 -8.33
CA GLU A 99 -12.46 -12.50 -7.67
C GLU A 99 -11.69 -13.81 -7.50
N PRO A 100 -11.72 -14.41 -6.30
CA PRO A 100 -11.05 -15.68 -6.09
C PRO A 100 -11.54 -16.64 -7.16
N TYR A 101 -10.62 -17.36 -7.81
CA TYR A 101 -10.96 -18.36 -8.81
C TYR A 101 -12.01 -19.31 -8.23
N GLN A 102 -13.26 -19.17 -8.67
CA GLN A 102 -14.32 -20.13 -8.40
C GLN A 102 -14.18 -21.20 -9.49
N PRO A 103 -13.73 -22.42 -9.17
CA PRO A 103 -13.78 -23.50 -10.14
C PRO A 103 -15.25 -23.65 -10.59
N GLU A 104 -15.47 -23.70 -11.90
CA GLU A 104 -16.77 -24.01 -12.46
C GLU A 104 -17.12 -25.44 -12.04
N PHE A 105 -18.03 -25.59 -11.07
CA PHE A 105 -18.62 -26.90 -10.78
C PHE A 105 -19.61 -27.19 -11.90
N ASP A 106 -19.36 -28.24 -12.68
CA ASP A 106 -20.36 -28.73 -13.63
C ASP A 106 -21.51 -29.32 -12.83
N VAL A 107 -22.63 -28.60 -12.80
CA VAL A 107 -23.84 -28.96 -12.04
C VAL A 107 -24.52 -30.22 -12.61
N ASN A 108 -23.98 -30.80 -13.69
CA ASN A 108 -24.52 -31.98 -14.37
C ASN A 108 -23.66 -33.24 -14.21
N GLU A 109 -22.58 -33.21 -13.41
CA GLU A 109 -21.92 -34.43 -12.99
C GLU A 109 -22.70 -35.01 -11.81
N ASP A 110 -23.52 -36.04 -12.10
CA ASP A 110 -24.15 -36.86 -11.07
C ASP A 110 -23.05 -37.45 -10.18
N ILE A 111 -22.95 -36.94 -8.94
CA ILE A 111 -22.04 -37.50 -7.94
C ILE A 111 -22.59 -38.88 -7.59
N GLU A 112 -21.98 -39.94 -8.13
CA GLU A 112 -22.29 -41.31 -7.73
C GLU A 112 -22.01 -41.46 -6.24
N THR A 113 -23.06 -41.75 -5.46
CA THR A 113 -23.01 -41.90 -4.02
C THR A 113 -23.14 -43.38 -3.69
N ASP A 114 -22.12 -43.95 -3.05
CA ASP A 114 -22.01 -45.40 -2.81
C ASP A 114 -22.87 -45.86 -1.62
N HIS A 115 -23.38 -44.92 -0.81
CA HIS A 115 -23.97 -45.23 0.48
C HIS A 115 -25.29 -44.50 0.73
N GLN A 116 -26.27 -45.23 1.28
CA GLN A 116 -27.58 -44.69 1.62
C GLN A 116 -27.90 -44.85 3.11
N CYS A 117 -28.46 -43.82 3.72
CA CYS A 117 -28.75 -43.77 5.16
C CYS A 117 -29.91 -44.72 5.47
N PRO A 118 -29.73 -45.75 6.32
CA PRO A 118 -30.79 -46.70 6.64
C PRO A 118 -32.00 -46.09 7.37
N SER A 119 -31.83 -44.90 7.96
CA SER A 119 -32.87 -44.26 8.77
C SER A 119 -33.68 -43.19 8.02
N CYS A 120 -33.14 -42.59 6.96
CA CYS A 120 -33.80 -41.48 6.26
C CYS A 120 -33.63 -41.49 4.73
N GLY A 121 -32.89 -42.44 4.16
CA GLY A 121 -32.74 -42.60 2.72
C GLY A 121 -31.81 -41.59 2.03
N TYR A 122 -31.07 -40.77 2.78
CA TYR A 122 -30.10 -39.82 2.22
C TYR A 122 -28.89 -40.54 1.60
N GLU A 123 -28.43 -40.13 0.42
CA GLU A 123 -27.33 -40.74 -0.34
C GLU A 123 -26.05 -39.88 -0.26
N TRP A 124 -24.86 -40.49 -0.04
CA TRP A 124 -23.54 -39.82 0.01
C TRP A 124 -22.40 -40.70 -0.52
#